data_AF-A0A399NS05-F1
#
_entry.id   AF-A0A399NS05-F1
#
_cell.length_a   1.000
_cell.length_b   1.000
_cell.length_c   1.000
_cell.angle_alpha   90.00
_cell.angle_beta   90.00
_cell.angle_gamma   90.00
#
_symmetry.space_group_name_H-M   'P 1'
#
loop_
_entity.id
_entity.type
_entity.pdbx_description
1 polymer ?
#
loop_
_entity_poly.entity_id
_entity_poly.type
_entity_poly.pdbx_seq_one_letter_code
_entity_poly.pdbx_strand_id
1 'polypeptide(L)'
;MSVSFCAYPWDLIDDPDAVARVRAAGADGVAIAAAYHSVRAATPLHPRHRIVDARSAALYLPVRDGAWGELRPDDDTHWVGPDAF
;
A
#
# COMPACT_ATOMS: atom_id res chain seq x y z
N MET A 1 -21.87 8.49 11.68
CA MET A 1 -20.93 7.35 11.76
C MET A 1 -19.98 7.48 10.58
N SER A 2 -18.68 7.27 10.76
CA SER A 2 -17.73 7.30 9.64
C SER A 2 -17.62 5.92 9.02
N VAL A 3 -17.59 5.84 7.69
CA VAL A 3 -17.31 4.62 6.94
C VAL A 3 -15.89 4.71 6.37
N SER A 4 -15.10 3.64 6.49
CA SER A 4 -13.76 3.56 5.90
C SER A 4 -13.58 2.22 5.20
N PHE A 5 -12.88 2.25 4.07
CA PHE A 5 -12.48 1.03 3.36
C PHE A 5 -11.01 0.73 3.57
N CYS A 6 -10.69 -0.56 3.63
CA CYS A 6 -9.31 -1.01 3.59
C CYS A 6 -8.77 -0.86 2.17
N ALA A 7 -7.59 -0.26 2.04
CA ALA A 7 -6.90 -0.09 0.77
C ALA A 7 -5.42 -0.44 0.94
N TYR A 8 -4.79 -0.81 -0.17
CA TYR A 8 -3.35 -0.91 -0.25
C TYR A 8 -2.76 0.32 -0.91
N PRO A 9 -1.49 0.64 -0.66
CA PRO A 9 -0.82 1.77 -1.31
C PRO A 9 -0.88 1.72 -2.84
N TRP A 10 -0.75 0.52 -3.41
CA TRP A 10 -0.87 0.31 -4.85
C TRP A 10 -2.27 0.55 -5.42
N ASP A 11 -3.31 0.67 -4.59
CA ASP A 11 -4.65 1.06 -5.05
C ASP A 11 -4.80 2.58 -5.19
N LEU A 12 -3.83 3.35 -4.67
CA LEU A 12 -3.92 4.80 -4.45
C LEU A 12 -2.79 5.60 -5.13
N ILE A 13 -1.56 5.08 -5.10
CA ILE A 13 -0.38 5.75 -5.67
C ILE A 13 -0.58 5.93 -7.18
N ASP A 14 -0.33 7.15 -7.67
CA ASP A 14 -0.51 7.54 -9.07
C ASP A 14 -1.95 7.43 -9.61
N ASP A 15 -2.96 7.34 -8.73
CA ASP A 15 -4.37 7.31 -9.10
C ASP A 15 -5.09 8.61 -8.75
N PRO A 16 -5.25 9.55 -9.72
CA PRO A 16 -5.90 10.82 -9.45
C PRO A 16 -7.39 10.69 -9.10
N ASP A 17 -8.02 9.55 -9.44
CA ASP A 17 -9.45 9.33 -9.30
C ASP A 17 -9.80 8.48 -8.04
N ALA A 18 -8.80 8.00 -7.29
CA ALA A 18 -9.01 7.15 -6.12
C ALA A 18 -9.92 7.79 -5.07
N VAL A 19 -9.71 9.08 -4.77
CA VAL A 19 -10.55 9.80 -3.80
C VAL A 19 -12.00 9.86 -4.26
N ALA A 20 -12.24 10.14 -5.54
CA ALA A 20 -13.59 10.20 -6.09
C ALA A 20 -14.28 8.82 -6.00
N ARG A 21 -13.56 7.73 -6.29
CA ARG A 21 -14.10 6.36 -6.16
C ARG A 21 -14.41 5.99 -4.72
N VAL A 22 -13.56 6.32 -3.74
CA VAL A 22 -13.82 6.08 -2.31
C VAL A 22 -15.10 6.79 -1.86
N ARG A 23 -15.26 8.07 -2.25
CA ARG A 23 -16.46 8.86 -1.94
C ARG A 23 -17.72 8.31 -2.61
N ALA A 24 -17.63 7.94 -3.89
CA ALA A 24 -18.75 7.35 -4.64
C ALA A 24 -19.20 6.01 -4.06
N ALA A 25 -18.28 5.25 -3.46
CA ALA A 25 -18.58 4.01 -2.76
C ALA A 25 -19.13 4.22 -1.32
N GLY A 26 -19.31 5.48 -0.88
CA GLY A 26 -19.95 5.83 0.39
C GLY A 26 -19.02 5.85 1.59
N ALA A 27 -17.70 5.83 1.38
CA ALA A 27 -16.72 5.94 2.46
C ALA A 27 -16.26 7.39 2.67
N ASP A 28 -15.95 7.71 3.91
CA ASP A 28 -15.42 9.01 4.34
C ASP A 28 -13.89 9.04 4.39
N GLY A 29 -13.26 7.86 4.33
CA GLY A 29 -11.82 7.68 4.38
C GLY A 29 -11.39 6.27 4.03
N VAL A 30 -10.09 6.03 4.17
CA VAL A 30 -9.46 4.72 3.96
C VAL A 30 -8.53 4.38 5.11
N ALA A 31 -8.45 3.08 5.43
CA ALA A 31 -7.39 2.52 6.26
C ALA A 31 -6.36 1.88 5.32
N ILE A 32 -5.13 2.37 5.38
CA ILE A 32 -4.05 1.93 4.48
C ILE A 32 -3.16 0.93 5.22
N ALA A 33 -2.83 -0.18 4.58
CA ALA A 33 -1.89 -1.16 5.12
C ALA A 33 -0.47 -0.55 5.24
N ALA A 34 0.06 -0.48 6.46
CA ALA A 34 1.40 0.06 6.74
C ALA A 34 2.50 -1.02 6.78
N ALA A 35 2.13 -2.29 6.84
CA ALA A 35 3.04 -3.43 6.76
C ALA A 35 2.36 -4.53 5.95
N TYR A 36 3.07 -5.13 5.00
CA TYR A 36 2.49 -6.11 4.09
C TYR A 36 3.50 -7.14 3.59
N HIS A 37 3.01 -8.32 3.20
CA HIS A 37 3.81 -9.45 2.73
C HIS A 37 3.92 -9.47 1.21
N SER A 38 4.82 -10.28 0.66
CA SER A 38 4.91 -10.48 -0.79
C SER A 38 3.60 -11.03 -1.36
N VAL A 39 3.07 -10.44 -2.42
CA VAL A 39 1.80 -10.85 -3.03
C VAL A 39 1.78 -10.58 -4.52
N ARG A 40 0.97 -11.36 -5.25
CA ARG A 40 0.47 -10.94 -6.55
C ARG A 40 -1.01 -10.62 -6.45
N ALA A 41 -1.35 -9.34 -6.56
CA ALA A 41 -2.71 -8.85 -6.32
C ALA A 41 -3.33 -8.27 -7.60
N ALA A 42 -4.63 -8.48 -7.78
CA ALA A 42 -5.39 -7.82 -8.84
C ALA A 42 -5.83 -6.43 -8.35
N THR A 43 -5.69 -5.43 -9.23
CA THR A 43 -6.02 -4.02 -8.96
C THR A 43 -6.96 -3.46 -10.03
N PRO A 44 -8.18 -4.02 -10.18
CA PRO A 44 -9.02 -3.82 -11.36
C PRO A 44 -9.50 -2.38 -11.56
N LEU A 45 -9.45 -1.55 -10.52
CA LEU A 45 -9.91 -0.16 -10.56
C LEU A 45 -8.78 0.86 -10.81
N HIS A 46 -7.51 0.42 -10.83
CA HIS A 46 -6.37 1.31 -10.98
C HIS A 46 -6.08 1.62 -12.47
N PRO A 47 -5.86 2.88 -12.87
CA PRO A 47 -5.75 3.26 -14.27
C PRO A 47 -4.43 2.82 -14.92
N ARG A 48 -3.36 2.62 -14.13
CA ARG A 48 -2.01 2.36 -14.65
C ARG A 48 -1.60 0.90 -14.63
N HIS A 49 -2.23 0.08 -13.79
CA HIS A 49 -1.90 -1.34 -13.67
C HIS A 49 -3.12 -2.16 -13.27
N ARG A 50 -3.18 -3.41 -13.73
CA ARG A 50 -4.27 -4.35 -13.41
C ARG A 50 -3.86 -5.41 -12.40
N ILE A 51 -2.55 -5.60 -12.25
CA ILE A 51 -1.93 -6.56 -11.35
C ILE A 51 -0.69 -5.87 -10.77
N VAL A 52 -0.47 -6.07 -9.49
CA VAL A 52 0.77 -5.72 -8.79
C VAL A 52 1.46 -7.02 -8.41
N ASP A 53 2.77 -7.09 -8.67
CA ASP A 53 3.65 -8.20 -8.26
C ASP A 53 4.62 -7.67 -7.19
N ALA A 54 4.21 -7.75 -5.94
CA ALA A 54 4.99 -7.38 -4.76
C ALA A 54 5.90 -8.55 -4.37
N ARG A 55 7.13 -8.54 -4.86
CA ARG A 55 8.09 -9.64 -4.66
C ARG A 55 8.66 -9.69 -3.25
N SER A 56 8.81 -8.54 -2.63
CA SER A 56 9.25 -8.32 -1.26
C SER A 56 8.06 -7.91 -0.38
N ALA A 57 8.20 -8.09 0.94
CA ALA A 57 7.35 -7.42 1.91
C ALA A 57 7.60 -5.90 1.87
N ALA A 58 6.69 -5.10 2.41
CA ALA A 58 6.96 -3.69 2.62
C ALA A 58 6.52 -3.18 3.99
N LEU A 59 7.18 -2.12 4.45
CA LEU A 59 6.99 -1.46 5.73
C LEU A 59 7.07 0.07 5.61
N TYR A 60 5.99 0.76 5.98
CA TYR A 60 5.88 2.23 5.97
C TYR A 60 6.08 2.87 7.35
N LEU A 61 6.61 2.10 8.30
CA LEU A 61 6.89 2.57 9.64
C LEU A 61 8.41 2.70 9.84
N PRO A 62 8.87 3.61 10.73
CA PRO A 62 10.28 3.74 11.01
C PRO A 62 10.91 2.40 11.42
N VAL A 63 11.96 2.00 10.69
CA VAL A 63 12.77 0.84 11.05
C VAL A 63 13.55 1.18 12.32
N ARG A 64 13.35 0.38 13.38
CA ARG A 64 14.02 0.58 14.67
C ARG A 64 15.31 -0.22 14.71
N ASP A 65 16.45 0.47 14.79
CA ASP A 65 17.75 -0.14 14.98
C ASP A 65 17.73 -1.03 16.24
N GLY A 66 18.11 -2.30 16.08
CA GLY A 66 18.15 -3.29 17.16
C GLY A 66 16.85 -4.05 17.44
N ALA A 67 15.72 -3.71 16.79
CA ALA A 67 14.47 -4.48 16.95
C ALA A 67 14.55 -5.89 16.35
N TRP A 68 15.44 -6.08 15.38
CA TRP A 68 15.51 -7.28 14.53
C TRP A 68 16.92 -7.90 14.49
N GLY A 69 17.84 -7.47 15.37
CA GLY A 69 19.23 -7.92 15.37
C GLY A 69 19.93 -7.57 14.04
N GLU A 70 20.41 -8.59 13.34
CA GLU A 70 21.03 -8.43 12.01
C GLU A 70 20.01 -8.34 10.86
N LEU A 71 18.74 -8.70 11.10
CA LEU A 71 17.71 -8.67 10.06
C LEU A 71 17.31 -7.23 9.77
N ARG A 72 17.21 -6.89 8.48
CA ARG A 72 16.71 -5.60 8.00
C ARG A 72 15.63 -5.84 6.94
N PRO A 73 14.57 -5.02 6.90
CA PRO A 73 13.63 -5.02 5.79
C PRO A 73 14.36 -4.73 4.47
N ASP A 74 13.81 -5.23 3.38
CA ASP A 74 14.34 -5.07 2.03
C ASP A 74 13.91 -3.70 1.50
N ASP A 75 14.84 -2.88 1.02
CA ASP A 75 14.53 -1.56 0.47
C ASP A 75 14.23 -1.57 -1.05
N ASP A 76 14.30 -2.74 -1.72
CA ASP A 76 13.86 -2.91 -3.11
C ASP A 76 12.34 -3.13 -3.19
N THR A 77 11.58 -2.12 -2.78
CA THR A 77 10.12 -2.14 -2.75
C THR A 77 9.57 -1.12 -3.76
N HIS A 78 9.90 -1.30 -5.05
CA HIS A 78 9.48 -0.37 -6.11
C HIS A 78 7.96 -0.17 -6.28
N TRP A 79 7.13 -1.04 -5.68
CA TRP A 79 5.67 -1.04 -5.79
C TRP A 79 4.95 -0.22 -4.70
N VAL A 80 5.69 0.34 -3.73
CA VAL A 80 5.15 1.09 -2.57
C VAL A 80 5.41 2.61 -2.60
N GLY A 81 6.06 3.12 -3.64
CA GLY A 81 6.44 4.54 -3.69
C GLY A 81 7.66 4.84 -2.79
N PRO A 82 8.07 6.12 -2.70
CA PRO A 82 9.27 6.51 -1.96
C PRO A 82 9.09 6.30 -0.44
N ASP A 83 10.21 6.17 0.27
CA ASP A 83 10.32 6.10 1.73
C ASP A 83 9.75 4.84 2.41
N ALA A 84 9.42 3.81 1.62
CA ALA A 84 9.07 2.49 2.13
C ALA A 84 10.31 1.57 2.18
N PHE A 85 10.28 0.62 3.13
CA PHE A 85 11.19 -0.52 3.25
C PHE A 85 10.39 -1.82 3.10
#